data_AF-A0A090I0T0-F1
#
_entry.id   AF-A0A090I0T0-F1
#
_cell.length_a   1.000
_cell.length_b   1.000
_cell.length_c   1.000
_cell.angle_alpha   90.00
_cell.angle_beta   90.00
_cell.angle_gamma   90.00
#
_symmetry.space_group_name_H-M   'P 1'
#
loop_
_entity.id
_entity.type
_entity.pdbx_description
1 polymer ?
#
loop_
_entity_poly.entity_id
_entity_poly.type
_entity_poly.pdbx_seq_one_letter_code
_entity_poly.pdbx_strand_id
1 'polypeptide(L)' 'MPEELVYNMTKTLFENIDTLAASQKIANEINLEEATNIAGLELHPGAEKYFKEVGAIK' A
#
# COMPACT_ATOMS: atom_id res chain seq x y z
N MET A 1 10.49 6.90 8.50
CA MET A 1 11.27 6.96 7.23
C MET A 1 10.94 8.27 6.54
N PRO A 2 11.71 8.75 5.55
CA PRO A 2 11.30 9.90 4.75
C PRO A 2 9.92 9.64 4.12
N GLU A 3 9.02 10.61 4.18
CA GLU A 3 7.64 10.46 3.69
C GLU A 3 7.60 10.09 2.21
N GLU A 4 8.42 10.76 1.41
CA GLU A 4 8.53 10.53 -0.03
C GLU A 4 8.98 9.10 -0.35
N LEU A 5 9.94 8.58 0.42
CA LEU A 5 10.41 7.21 0.25
C LEU A 5 9.27 6.22 0.50
N VAL A 6 8.52 6.40 1.59
CA VAL A 6 7.40 5.50 1.92
C VAL A 6 6.29 5.63 0.90
N TYR A 7 5.93 6.84 0.46
CA TYR A 7 4.95 7.06 -0.59
C TYR A 7 5.33 6.32 -1.88
N ASN A 8 6.58 6.48 -2.34
CA ASN A 8 7.07 5.83 -3.56
C ASN A 8 7.07 4.30 -3.40
N MET A 9 7.50 3.77 -2.25
CA MET A 9 7.46 2.33 -1.98
C MET A 9 6.03 1.76 -1.99
N THR A 10 5.10 2.41 -1.29
CA THR A 10 3.70 2.00 -1.25
C THR A 10 3.09 2.06 -2.65
N LYS A 11 3.29 3.16 -3.37
CA LYS A 11 2.81 3.32 -4.75
C LYS A 11 3.34 2.23 -5.67
N THR A 12 4.66 2.02 -5.69
CA THR A 12 5.29 1.00 -6.54
C THR A 12 4.75 -0.39 -6.23
N LEU A 13 4.54 -0.74 -4.95
CA LEU A 13 4.00 -2.04 -4.57
C LEU A 13 2.59 -2.26 -5.13
N PHE A 14 1.66 -1.35 -4.86
CA PHE A 14 0.25 -1.54 -5.23
C PHE A 14 -0.01 -1.35 -6.73
N GLU A 15 0.72 -0.47 -7.42
CA GLU A 15 0.59 -0.30 -8.87
C GLU A 15 1.19 -1.45 -9.68
N ASN A 16 2.08 -2.26 -9.07
CA ASN A 16 2.75 -3.38 -9.74
C ASN A 16 2.42 -4.74 -9.11
N ILE A 17 1.35 -4.81 -8.31
CA ILE A 17 0.99 -6.03 -7.56
C ILE A 17 0.75 -7.22 -8.50
N ASP A 18 0.16 -6.99 -9.67
CA ASP A 18 -0.07 -8.03 -10.70
C ASP A 18 1.23 -8.62 -11.23
N THR A 19 2.26 -7.79 -11.38
CA THR A 19 3.59 -8.23 -11.80
C THR A 19 4.23 -9.11 -10.72
N LEU A 20 4.05 -8.75 -9.45
CA LEU A 20 4.51 -9.56 -8.32
C LEU A 20 3.72 -10.87 -8.23
N ALA A 21 2.41 -10.83 -8.43
CA ALA A 21 1.51 -11.98 -8.41
C ALA A 21 1.82 -13.02 -9.48
N ALA A 22 2.31 -12.59 -10.65
CA ALA A 22 2.79 -13.49 -11.69
C ALA A 22 3.97 -14.37 -11.24
N SER A 23 4.81 -13.86 -10.33
CA SER A 23 5.99 -14.58 -9.82
C SER A 23 5.75 -15.25 -8.47
N GLN A 24 4.91 -14.66 -7.62
CA GLN A 24 4.64 -15.08 -6.25
C GLN A 24 3.13 -15.08 -6.00
N LYS A 25 2.53 -16.28 -5.95
CA LYS A 25 1.07 -16.41 -5.84
C LYS A 25 0.47 -15.73 -4.60
N ILE A 26 1.21 -15.65 -3.50
CA ILE A 26 0.78 -14.98 -2.26
C ILE A 26 0.49 -13.49 -2.47
N ALA A 27 1.08 -12.85 -3.49
CA ALA A 27 0.81 -11.44 -3.77
C ALA A 27 -0.61 -11.19 -4.30
N ASN A 28 -1.34 -12.22 -4.75
CA ASN A 28 -2.77 -12.10 -5.08
C ASN A 28 -3.64 -11.83 -3.86
N GLU A 29 -3.16 -12.11 -2.64
CA GLU A 29 -3.90 -11.86 -1.40
C GLU A 29 -3.72 -10.42 -0.90
N ILE A 30 -2.73 -9.69 -1.44
CA ILE A 30 -2.48 -8.30 -1.08
C ILE A 30 -3.56 -7.42 -1.70
N ASN A 31 -4.29 -6.70 -0.84
CA ASN A 31 -5.33 -5.77 -1.27
C ASN A 31 -5.30 -4.49 -0.40
N LEU A 32 -5.86 -3.41 -0.94
CA LEU A 32 -5.84 -2.08 -0.32
C LEU A 32 -6.65 -2.02 0.98
N GLU A 33 -7.77 -2.74 1.07
CA GLU A 33 -8.65 -2.73 2.24
C GLU A 33 -7.91 -3.29 3.47
N GLU A 34 -7.36 -4.49 3.36
CA GLU A 34 -6.59 -5.13 4.42
C GLU A 34 -5.30 -4.35 4.75
N ALA A 35 -4.65 -3.75 3.75
CA ALA A 35 -3.44 -2.96 3.97
C ALA A 35 -3.67 -1.70 4.81
N THR A 36 -4.91 -1.19 4.84
CA THR A 36 -5.30 -0.02 5.64
C THR A 36 -5.89 -0.40 7.00
N ASN A 37 -6.25 -1.68 7.20
CA ASN A 37 -6.79 -2.21 8.44
C ASN A 37 -5.69 -2.57 9.45
N ILE A 38 -4.97 -1.56 9.92
CA ILE A 38 -3.98 -1.71 10.99
C ILE A 38 -4.63 -1.46 12.34
N ALA A 39 -4.49 -2.41 13.27
CA ALA A 39 -5.17 -2.48 14.56
C ALA A 39 -4.88 -1.29 15.49
N GLY A 40 -5.51 -0.14 15.23
CA GLY A 40 -5.36 1.10 16.01
C GLY A 40 -4.01 1.80 15.87
N LEU A 41 -3.17 1.39 14.92
CA LEU A 41 -1.91 2.06 14.61
C LEU A 41 -2.14 3.12 13.54
N GLU A 42 -1.41 4.23 13.65
CA GLU A 42 -1.42 5.26 12.62
C GLU A 42 -0.59 4.79 11.41
N LEU A 43 -1.10 5.06 10.20
CA LEU A 43 -0.35 4.85 8.97
C LEU A 43 0.82 5.84 8.92
N HIS A 44 1.94 5.40 8.36
CA HIS A 44 3.02 6.32 8.05
C HIS A 44 2.52 7.39 7.05
N PRO A 45 2.85 8.70 7.21
CA PRO A 45 2.26 9.78 6.39
C PRO A 45 2.40 9.57 4.87
N GLY A 46 3.54 9.05 4.41
CA GLY A 46 3.75 8.68 3.00
C GLY A 46 2.80 7.59 2.48
N ALA A 47 2.51 6.56 3.28
CA ALA A 47 1.56 5.51 2.92
C ALA A 47 0.12 6.02 2.99
N GLU A 48 -0.20 6.79 4.04
CA GLU A 48 -1.50 7.44 4.22
C GLU A 48 -1.84 8.34 3.02
N LYS A 49 -0.87 9.12 2.53
CA LYS A 49 -1.03 9.96 1.34
C LYS A 49 -1.43 9.14 0.11
N TYR A 50 -0.73 8.03 -0.15
CA TYR A 50 -1.06 7.15 -1.28
C TYR A 50 -2.46 6.54 -1.13
N PHE A 51 -2.78 6.01 0.05
CA PHE A 51 -4.09 5.40 0.30
C PHE A 51 -5.26 6.39 0.19
N LYS A 52 -5.06 7.66 0.60
CA LYS A 52 -6.03 8.74 0.34
C LYS A 52 -6.17 9.05 -1.16
N GLU A 53 -5.05 9.10 -1.89
CA GLU A 53 -5.02 9.38 -3.34
C GLU A 53 -5.81 8.35 -4.15
N VAL A 54 -5.69 7.06 -3.81
CA VAL A 54 -6.42 5.97 -4.47
C VAL A 54 -7.81 5.71 -3.88
N GLY A 55 -8.24 6.51 -2.89
CA GLY A 55 -9.55 6.42 -2.28
C GLY A 55 -9.75 5.21 -1.35
N ALA A 56 -8.67 4.58 -0.89
CA ALA A 56 -8.72 3.45 0.05
C ALA A 56 -9.07 3.89 1.47
N ILE A 57 -8.74 5.13 1.86
CA ILE A 57 -9.09 5.74 3.16
C ILE A 57 -9.54 7.19 2.98
N LYS A 58 -10.29 7.72 3.95
CA LYS A 58 -10.81 9.11 3.97
C LYS A 58 -10.10 9.96 5.02
#